data_AF-A0AAD5PJ92-F1
#
_entry.id   AF-A0AAD5PJ92-F1
#
_cell.length_a   1.000
_cell.length_b   1.000
_cell.length_c   1.000
_cell.angle_alpha   90.00
_cell.angle_beta   90.00
_cell.angle_gamma   90.00
#
_symmetry.space_group_name_H-M   'P 1'
#
loop_
_entity.id
_entity.type
_entity.pdbx_description
1 polymer ?
#
loop_
_entity_poly.entity_id
_entity_poly.type
_entity_poly.pdbx_seq_one_letter_code
_entity_poly.pdbx_strand_id
1 'polypeptide(L)'
;MREIVTLQLGQLANFVGTHFWNTQEEYFTYGADPTESNVEIDHDILYRAGLSPTGAETYTPRVLVYDLKGGFGSLQKYNQLFAAEANDKVGWDQGINKVVQDQYPKNAYQQQLERMDVDPATEMVELDDNSVKTWSDFNRIYYHPRSMNQITTHNMDDTISPYHAYSVGRQSYSDYERETESFEDNFRHFVEECDNLQGFQVLASMDDAFSGFTEGLLHDVRDEFAKTPILCYSLQSSSLPTQERAKHRVALNRALGIARILDLCSSYIPLYTPSASHIRNSGLSNYIHPNCNSMYHTSAILSSAIETISLSFR
;
A
#
# COMPACT_ATOMS: atom_id res chain seq x y z
N MET A 1 -8.19 4.98 -22.29
CA MET A 1 -8.01 5.63 -20.98
C MET A 1 -6.51 5.87 -20.79
N ARG A 2 -6.06 6.40 -19.64
CA ARG A 2 -4.63 6.64 -19.37
C ARG A 2 -4.24 6.02 -18.03
N GLU A 3 -4.40 4.70 -17.94
CA GLU A 3 -4.39 3.96 -16.69
C GLU A 3 -3.01 3.95 -16.04
N ILE A 4 -2.99 4.00 -14.70
CA ILE A 4 -1.78 3.95 -13.89
C ILE A 4 -1.89 2.79 -12.91
N VAL A 5 -0.83 1.97 -12.85
CA VAL A 5 -0.71 0.91 -11.85
C VAL A 5 0.15 1.39 -10.69
N THR A 6 -0.35 1.23 -9.47
CA THR A 6 0.33 1.66 -8.25
C THR A 6 1.02 0.50 -7.53
N LEU A 7 2.26 0.68 -7.10
CA LEU A 7 3.02 -0.28 -6.30
C LEU A 7 3.25 0.30 -4.90
N GLN A 8 2.86 -0.41 -3.85
CA GLN A 8 3.07 -0.02 -2.46
C GLN A 8 4.00 -1.03 -1.78
N LEU A 9 5.16 -0.56 -1.32
CA LEU A 9 6.26 -1.41 -0.91
C LEU A 9 6.69 -1.05 0.53
N GLY A 10 6.20 -1.84 1.47
CA GLY A 10 6.54 -1.77 2.89
C GLY A 10 5.63 -0.88 3.74
N GLN A 11 5.82 -0.95 5.05
CA GLN A 11 4.86 -0.45 6.02
C GLN A 11 4.54 1.05 5.87
N LEU A 12 5.55 1.93 5.77
CA LEU A 12 5.30 3.37 5.64
C LEU A 12 4.59 3.70 4.32
N ALA A 13 4.96 3.00 3.24
CA ALA A 13 4.27 3.11 1.96
C ALA A 13 2.82 2.68 2.02
N ASN A 14 2.52 1.60 2.73
CA ASN A 14 1.16 1.11 2.89
C ASN A 14 0.32 2.06 3.76
N PHE A 15 0.89 2.66 4.82
CA PHE A 15 0.21 3.72 5.58
C PHE A 15 -0.14 4.94 4.71
N VAL A 16 0.81 5.43 3.90
CA VAL A 16 0.56 6.53 2.95
C VAL A 16 -0.46 6.12 1.91
N GLY A 17 -0.33 4.90 1.40
CA GLY A 17 -1.22 4.29 0.42
C GLY A 17 -2.66 4.17 0.88
N THR A 18 -2.90 3.72 2.11
CA THR A 18 -4.24 3.61 2.68
C THR A 18 -4.91 4.98 2.80
N HIS A 19 -4.17 6.01 3.25
CA HIS A 19 -4.70 7.38 3.24
C HIS A 19 -5.01 7.84 1.83
N PHE A 20 -4.12 7.59 0.88
CA PHE A 20 -4.28 8.01 -0.50
C PHE A 20 -5.55 7.41 -1.11
N TRP A 21 -5.72 6.09 -0.98
CA TRP A 21 -6.90 5.42 -1.46
C TRP A 21 -8.16 5.86 -0.73
N ASN A 22 -8.14 5.98 0.60
CA ASN A 22 -9.30 6.48 1.36
C ASN A 22 -9.76 7.86 0.86
N THR A 23 -8.82 8.75 0.50
CA THR A 23 -9.15 10.03 -0.13
C THR A 23 -9.71 9.85 -1.54
N GLN A 24 -9.19 8.90 -2.33
CA GLN A 24 -9.78 8.59 -3.64
C GLN A 24 -11.23 8.11 -3.51
N GLU A 25 -11.52 7.30 -2.50
CA GLU A 25 -12.87 6.78 -2.27
C GLU A 25 -13.88 7.89 -1.94
N GLU A 26 -13.44 8.93 -1.23
CA GLU A 26 -14.29 10.07 -0.87
C GLU A 26 -14.74 10.91 -2.08
N TYR A 27 -14.08 10.77 -3.22
CA TYR A 27 -14.50 11.44 -4.45
C TYR A 27 -15.65 10.73 -5.19
N PHE A 28 -15.96 9.46 -4.85
CA PHE A 28 -17.12 8.79 -5.44
C PHE A 28 -18.42 9.39 -4.93
N THR A 29 -19.28 9.82 -5.86
CA THR A 29 -20.65 10.23 -5.56
C THR A 29 -21.60 9.07 -5.79
N TYR A 30 -22.06 8.42 -4.71
CA TYR A 30 -23.06 7.37 -4.81
C TYR A 30 -24.48 7.98 -4.86
N GLY A 31 -25.19 7.80 -5.97
CA GLY A 31 -26.62 8.09 -6.07
C GLY A 31 -27.02 9.53 -6.44
N ALA A 32 -26.10 10.36 -6.93
CA ALA A 32 -26.45 11.65 -7.54
C ALA A 32 -26.88 11.47 -9.01
N ASP A 33 -27.76 12.36 -9.51
CA ASP A 33 -28.09 12.40 -10.94
C ASP A 33 -26.79 12.63 -11.74
N PRO A 34 -26.49 11.85 -12.81
CA PRO A 34 -25.25 11.96 -13.58
C PRO A 34 -25.07 13.32 -14.29
N THR A 35 -26.06 14.21 -14.23
CA THR A 35 -25.99 15.59 -14.69
C THR A 35 -25.46 16.59 -13.64
N GLU A 36 -25.41 16.20 -12.35
CA GLU A 36 -24.88 17.01 -11.25
C GLU A 36 -23.45 16.62 -10.84
N SER A 37 -22.95 15.48 -11.31
CA SER A 37 -21.58 15.04 -11.08
C SER A 37 -20.62 15.86 -11.96
N ASN A 38 -20.16 17.01 -11.45
CA ASN A 38 -18.93 17.64 -11.92
C ASN A 38 -17.76 16.74 -11.51
N VAL A 39 -17.52 15.69 -12.30
CA VAL A 39 -16.41 14.78 -12.09
C VAL A 39 -15.14 15.49 -12.57
N GLU A 40 -14.52 16.26 -11.68
CA GLU A 40 -13.23 16.92 -11.95
C GLU A 40 -12.07 15.90 -11.97
N ILE A 41 -12.30 14.68 -11.50
CA ILE A 41 -11.30 13.61 -11.33
C ILE A 41 -11.77 12.34 -12.05
N ASP A 42 -11.00 11.88 -13.04
CA ASP A 42 -11.23 10.62 -13.74
C ASP A 42 -10.75 9.42 -12.89
N HIS A 43 -11.71 8.73 -12.27
CA HIS A 43 -11.43 7.56 -11.44
C HIS A 43 -10.88 6.36 -12.22
N ASP A 44 -11.20 6.22 -13.50
CA ASP A 44 -10.82 5.06 -14.32
C ASP A 44 -9.29 5.00 -14.57
N ILE A 45 -8.59 6.11 -14.31
CA ILE A 45 -7.13 6.18 -14.37
C ILE A 45 -6.50 5.30 -13.28
N LEU A 46 -7.05 5.30 -12.07
CA LEU A 46 -6.50 4.55 -10.94
C LEU A 46 -7.31 3.31 -10.58
N TYR A 47 -8.58 3.26 -10.93
CA TYR A 47 -9.48 2.17 -10.61
C TYR A 47 -9.76 1.32 -11.84
N ARG A 48 -10.28 0.12 -11.58
CA ARG A 48 -10.73 -0.83 -12.58
C ARG A 48 -12.13 -1.29 -12.26
N ALA A 49 -12.96 -1.35 -13.29
CA ALA A 49 -14.17 -2.16 -13.27
C ALA A 49 -13.79 -3.65 -13.40
N GLY A 50 -14.53 -4.51 -12.73
CA GLY A 50 -14.35 -5.95 -12.77
C GLY A 50 -15.63 -6.66 -12.36
N LEU A 51 -15.62 -7.98 -12.39
CA LEU A 51 -16.73 -8.80 -11.89
C LEU A 51 -16.25 -9.61 -10.69
N SER A 52 -17.06 -9.61 -9.63
CA SER A 52 -16.90 -10.54 -8.53
C SER A 52 -17.15 -11.99 -9.01
N PRO A 53 -16.75 -13.01 -8.25
CA PRO A 53 -17.11 -14.40 -8.53
C PRO A 53 -18.63 -14.66 -8.55
N THR A 54 -19.41 -13.78 -7.93
CA THR A 54 -20.88 -13.81 -7.94
C THR A 54 -21.49 -13.11 -9.15
N GLY A 55 -20.66 -12.52 -10.03
CA GLY A 55 -21.08 -11.78 -11.22
C GLY A 55 -21.52 -10.34 -10.95
N ALA A 56 -21.29 -9.82 -9.74
CA ALA A 56 -21.57 -8.43 -9.41
C ALA A 56 -20.45 -7.51 -9.93
N GLU A 57 -20.81 -6.33 -10.39
CA GLU A 57 -19.82 -5.33 -10.78
C GLU A 57 -19.02 -4.88 -9.55
N THR A 58 -17.71 -4.82 -9.71
CA THR A 58 -16.76 -4.37 -8.70
C THR A 58 -15.95 -3.23 -9.27
N TYR A 59 -15.63 -2.26 -8.42
CA TYR A 59 -14.76 -1.15 -8.77
C TYR A 59 -13.66 -1.08 -7.73
N THR A 60 -12.44 -1.44 -8.13
CA THR A 60 -11.31 -1.61 -7.20
C THR A 60 -10.07 -0.89 -7.73
N PRO A 61 -9.15 -0.44 -6.86
CA PRO A 61 -7.94 0.25 -7.29
C PRO A 61 -6.96 -0.70 -8.03
N ARG A 62 -6.24 -0.16 -9.02
CA ARG A 62 -5.15 -0.82 -9.75
C ARG A 62 -3.85 -0.74 -8.94
N VAL A 63 -3.78 -1.52 -7.86
CA VAL A 63 -2.68 -1.46 -6.91
C VAL A 63 -2.15 -2.84 -6.55
N LEU A 64 -0.83 -2.93 -6.37
CA LEU A 64 -0.19 -4.04 -5.70
C LEU A 64 0.43 -3.56 -4.39
N VAL A 65 0.03 -4.19 -3.30
CA VAL A 65 0.45 -3.90 -1.93
C VAL A 65 1.34 -5.03 -1.45
N TYR A 66 2.59 -4.70 -1.15
CA TYR A 66 3.60 -5.62 -0.64
C TYR A 66 3.90 -5.28 0.82
N ASP A 67 3.78 -6.28 1.68
CA ASP A 67 4.17 -6.16 3.08
C ASP A 67 4.64 -7.51 3.63
N LEU A 68 5.30 -7.47 4.78
CA LEU A 68 5.72 -8.65 5.51
C LEU A 68 4.53 -9.37 6.09
N LYS A 69 4.72 -10.65 6.43
CA LYS A 69 3.76 -11.39 7.24
C LYS A 69 3.51 -10.65 8.56
N GLY A 70 2.23 -10.35 8.82
CA GLY A 70 1.76 -9.55 9.95
C GLY A 70 1.55 -8.06 9.66
N GLY A 71 2.15 -7.52 8.58
CA GLY A 71 1.98 -6.11 8.20
C GLY A 71 0.56 -5.77 7.72
N PHE A 72 -0.13 -6.73 7.10
CA PHE A 72 -1.53 -6.61 6.68
C PHE A 72 -2.54 -6.55 7.84
N GLY A 73 -2.10 -6.72 9.09
CA GLY A 73 -2.97 -6.67 10.26
C GLY A 73 -4.17 -7.62 10.14
N SER A 74 -5.38 -7.08 10.32
CA SER A 74 -6.61 -7.86 10.21
C SER A 74 -7.15 -8.01 8.78
N LEU A 75 -6.57 -7.30 7.81
CA LEU A 75 -7.03 -7.34 6.42
C LEU A 75 -6.81 -8.72 5.81
N GLN A 76 -7.85 -9.27 5.21
CA GLN A 76 -7.80 -10.56 4.53
C GLN A 76 -7.58 -10.37 3.03
N LYS A 77 -6.88 -11.33 2.40
CA LYS A 77 -6.68 -11.36 0.94
C LYS A 77 -8.01 -11.36 0.18
N TYR A 78 -8.97 -12.15 0.68
CA TYR A 78 -10.32 -12.22 0.13
C TYR A 78 -11.25 -11.42 1.05
N ASN A 79 -11.73 -10.29 0.54
CA ASN A 79 -12.74 -9.48 1.20
C ASN A 79 -14.16 -9.97 0.82
N GLN A 80 -15.18 -9.24 1.25
CA GLN A 80 -16.58 -9.60 1.01
C GLN A 80 -16.91 -9.76 -0.49
N LEU A 81 -16.29 -8.97 -1.37
CA LEU A 81 -16.51 -9.03 -2.82
C LEU A 81 -15.98 -10.34 -3.43
N PHE A 82 -14.94 -10.93 -2.83
CA PHE A 82 -14.25 -12.12 -3.36
C PHE A 82 -14.33 -13.32 -2.40
N ALA A 83 -15.27 -13.32 -1.45
CA ALA A 83 -15.38 -14.36 -0.42
C ALA A 83 -15.56 -15.79 -1.00
N ALA A 84 -16.15 -15.90 -2.20
CA ALA A 84 -16.32 -17.19 -2.88
C ALA A 84 -15.00 -17.83 -3.33
N GLU A 85 -13.95 -17.03 -3.59
CA GLU A 85 -12.62 -17.51 -3.97
C GLU A 85 -11.79 -17.99 -2.77
N ALA A 86 -12.17 -17.64 -1.54
CA ALA A 86 -11.48 -18.10 -0.33
C ALA A 86 -11.64 -19.62 -0.08
N ASN A 87 -12.57 -20.26 -0.78
CA ASN A 87 -12.86 -21.70 -0.67
C ASN A 87 -11.90 -22.55 -1.52
N ASP A 88 -10.60 -22.38 -1.32
CA ASP A 88 -9.65 -23.43 -1.67
C ASP A 88 -9.88 -24.61 -0.72
N LYS A 89 -10.78 -25.51 -1.13
CA LYS A 89 -10.92 -26.83 -0.51
C LYS A 89 -9.60 -27.56 -0.69
N VAL A 90 -8.78 -27.58 0.35
CA VAL A 90 -7.64 -28.51 0.45
C VAL A 90 -8.21 -29.92 0.28
N GLY A 91 -8.00 -30.52 -0.90
CA GLY A 91 -8.62 -31.80 -1.29
C GLY A 91 -8.07 -33.03 -0.54
N TRP A 92 -7.21 -32.83 0.46
CA TRP A 92 -6.54 -33.87 1.24
C TRP A 92 -6.83 -33.69 2.73
N ASP A 93 -7.87 -34.40 3.20
CA ASP A 93 -8.38 -34.33 4.59
C ASP A 93 -7.81 -35.45 5.48
N GLN A 94 -6.61 -35.95 5.18
CA GLN A 94 -5.96 -37.00 5.98
C GLN A 94 -4.73 -36.46 6.71
N GLY A 95 -4.87 -36.19 8.01
CA GLY A 95 -3.76 -36.11 8.95
C GLY A 95 -2.96 -34.80 8.98
N ILE A 96 -3.50 -33.69 8.46
CA ILE A 96 -2.83 -32.39 8.51
C ILE A 96 -3.14 -31.70 9.85
N ASN A 97 -2.13 -31.53 10.70
CA ASN A 97 -2.21 -30.60 11.82
C ASN A 97 -2.10 -29.16 11.29
N LYS A 98 -3.25 -28.51 11.06
CA LYS A 98 -3.31 -27.10 10.68
C LYS A 98 -3.01 -26.24 11.92
N VAL A 99 -1.78 -25.77 12.05
CA VAL A 99 -1.44 -24.74 13.04
C VAL A 99 -1.86 -23.39 12.46
N VAL A 100 -3.02 -22.90 12.89
CA VAL A 100 -3.53 -21.58 12.52
C VAL A 100 -2.90 -20.57 13.48
N GLN A 101 -2.19 -19.59 12.94
CA GLN A 101 -1.68 -18.47 13.72
C GLN A 101 -2.84 -17.57 14.15
N ASP A 102 -2.76 -16.99 15.36
CA ASP A 102 -3.76 -16.06 15.85
C ASP A 102 -3.93 -14.87 14.89
N GLN A 103 -5.16 -14.62 14.47
CA GLN A 103 -5.49 -13.48 13.62
C GLN A 103 -5.33 -12.18 14.41
N TYR A 104 -4.80 -11.15 13.76
CA TYR A 104 -4.81 -9.80 14.32
C TYR A 104 -6.25 -9.38 14.62
N PRO A 105 -6.55 -8.93 15.86
CA PRO A 105 -7.88 -8.51 16.20
C PRO A 105 -8.26 -7.27 15.38
N LYS A 106 -9.43 -7.29 14.75
CA LYS A 106 -9.96 -6.15 14.02
C LYS A 106 -10.10 -4.95 14.94
N ASN A 107 -9.62 -3.79 14.50
CA ASN A 107 -9.85 -2.52 15.18
C ASN A 107 -11.37 -2.26 15.33
N ALA A 108 -11.77 -1.54 16.38
CA ALA A 108 -13.18 -1.17 16.60
C ALA A 108 -13.79 -0.45 15.39
N TYR A 109 -12.99 0.40 14.74
CA TYR A 109 -13.37 1.09 13.51
C TYR A 109 -13.70 0.11 12.37
N GLN A 110 -12.86 -0.90 12.13
CA GLN A 110 -13.11 -1.93 11.12
C GLN A 110 -14.36 -2.76 11.42
N GLN A 111 -14.56 -3.14 12.69
CA GLN A 111 -15.77 -3.87 13.10
C GLN A 111 -17.05 -3.07 12.85
N GLN A 112 -16.96 -1.75 12.88
CA GLN A 112 -18.09 -0.87 12.66
C GLN A 112 -18.36 -0.62 11.19
N LEU A 113 -17.33 -0.48 10.35
CA LEU A 113 -17.50 -0.48 8.90
C LEU A 113 -18.25 -1.74 8.44
N GLU A 114 -17.87 -2.90 8.96
CA GLU A 114 -18.57 -4.16 8.67
C GLU A 114 -20.05 -4.18 9.14
N ARG A 115 -20.38 -3.45 10.20
CA ARG A 115 -21.78 -3.30 10.64
C ARG A 115 -22.54 -2.33 9.74
N MET A 116 -21.89 -1.27 9.26
CA MET A 116 -22.48 -0.30 8.34
C MET A 116 -22.80 -0.92 6.97
N ASP A 117 -21.98 -1.87 6.51
CA ASP A 117 -22.27 -2.65 5.29
C ASP A 117 -23.57 -3.47 5.40
N VAL A 118 -23.95 -3.86 6.62
CA VAL A 118 -25.18 -4.63 6.91
C VAL A 118 -26.36 -3.70 7.23
N ASP A 119 -26.12 -2.64 8.00
CA ASP A 119 -27.11 -1.65 8.40
C ASP A 119 -26.58 -0.23 8.18
N PRO A 120 -26.95 0.42 7.05
CA PRO A 120 -26.52 1.78 6.72
C PRO A 120 -26.99 2.85 7.72
N ALA A 121 -27.95 2.54 8.61
CA ALA A 121 -28.39 3.47 9.64
C ALA A 121 -27.45 3.49 10.87
N THR A 122 -26.44 2.62 10.91
CA THR A 122 -25.44 2.58 11.97
C THR A 122 -24.63 3.88 11.96
N GLU A 123 -24.64 4.62 13.07
CA GLU A 123 -23.83 5.84 13.22
C GLU A 123 -22.34 5.52 13.06
N MET A 124 -21.58 6.40 12.40
CA MET A 124 -20.13 6.28 12.26
C MET A 124 -19.44 6.81 13.54
N VAL A 125 -18.48 6.06 14.07
CA VAL A 125 -17.65 6.50 15.21
C VAL A 125 -16.32 6.98 14.67
N GLU A 126 -15.82 8.06 15.25
CA GLU A 126 -14.49 8.57 14.97
C GLU A 126 -13.43 7.54 15.38
N LEU A 127 -12.47 7.31 14.50
CA LEU A 127 -11.32 6.45 14.78
C LEU A 127 -10.51 7.06 15.93
N ASP A 128 -10.23 6.27 16.98
CA ASP A 128 -9.25 6.66 17.98
C ASP A 128 -7.84 6.50 17.42
N ASP A 129 -7.15 7.62 17.17
CA ASP A 129 -5.79 7.68 16.66
C ASP A 129 -4.81 6.78 17.42
N ASN A 130 -4.99 6.61 18.74
CA ASN A 130 -4.09 5.78 19.56
C ASN A 130 -4.34 4.27 19.40
N SER A 131 -5.49 3.90 18.82
CA SER A 131 -5.86 2.52 18.57
C SER A 131 -5.23 1.95 17.29
N VAL A 132 -4.75 2.82 16.38
CA VAL A 132 -4.18 2.44 15.09
C VAL A 132 -2.78 1.84 15.28
N LYS A 133 -2.61 0.59 14.85
CA LYS A 133 -1.34 -0.15 14.90
C LYS A 133 -0.81 -0.49 13.52
N THR A 134 -1.71 -0.85 12.60
CA THR A 134 -1.38 -1.24 11.23
C THR A 134 -2.10 -0.33 10.25
N TRP A 135 -1.62 -0.29 9.01
CA TRP A 135 -2.28 0.49 7.95
C TRP A 135 -3.68 -0.05 7.64
N SER A 136 -3.91 -1.35 7.86
CA SER A 136 -5.22 -1.96 7.68
C SER A 136 -6.31 -1.46 8.64
N ASP A 137 -5.93 -0.91 9.80
CA ASP A 137 -6.89 -0.55 10.85
C ASP A 137 -7.84 0.58 10.42
N PHE A 138 -7.43 1.42 9.47
CA PHE A 138 -8.21 2.55 8.97
C PHE A 138 -8.52 2.44 7.47
N ASN A 139 -8.26 1.29 6.85
CA ASN A 139 -8.58 1.05 5.45
C ASN A 139 -10.09 0.97 5.23
N ARG A 140 -10.62 1.69 4.24
CA ARG A 140 -12.04 1.64 3.87
C ARG A 140 -12.31 0.83 2.61
N ILE A 141 -11.26 0.53 1.84
CA ILE A 141 -11.41 0.12 0.44
C ILE A 141 -11.26 -1.38 0.27
N TYR A 142 -12.04 -1.92 -0.65
CA TYR A 142 -11.90 -3.28 -1.11
C TYR A 142 -10.87 -3.37 -2.23
N TYR A 143 -9.87 -4.21 -2.03
CA TYR A 143 -8.86 -4.52 -3.03
C TYR A 143 -9.20 -5.79 -3.79
N HIS A 144 -8.72 -5.90 -5.02
CA HIS A 144 -8.72 -7.17 -5.73
C HIS A 144 -7.78 -8.18 -5.02
N PRO A 145 -8.05 -9.50 -4.99
CA PRO A 145 -7.23 -10.46 -4.25
C PRO A 145 -5.77 -10.52 -4.70
N ARG A 146 -5.49 -10.26 -5.98
CA ARG A 146 -4.13 -10.16 -6.54
C ARG A 146 -3.36 -8.91 -6.09
N SER A 147 -4.05 -7.92 -5.52
CA SER A 147 -3.42 -6.73 -4.96
C SER A 147 -2.63 -7.05 -3.69
N MET A 148 -3.05 -8.07 -2.93
CA MET A 148 -2.49 -8.37 -1.61
C MET A 148 -1.33 -9.36 -1.72
N ASN A 149 -0.11 -8.83 -1.68
CA ASN A 149 1.13 -9.58 -1.92
C ASN A 149 1.94 -9.70 -0.63
N GLN A 150 1.66 -10.75 0.14
CA GLN A 150 2.34 -10.98 1.41
C GLN A 150 3.70 -11.69 1.21
N ILE A 151 4.77 -11.07 1.70
CA ILE A 151 6.10 -11.68 1.73
C ILE A 151 6.14 -12.67 2.90
N THR A 152 6.15 -13.97 2.57
CA THR A 152 6.06 -15.08 3.53
C THR A 152 7.39 -15.45 4.17
N THR A 153 8.51 -15.10 3.53
CA THR A 153 9.87 -15.45 3.97
C THR A 153 10.31 -14.70 5.23
N HIS A 154 9.65 -13.59 5.58
CA HIS A 154 9.98 -12.74 6.71
C HIS A 154 8.71 -12.29 7.46
N ASN A 155 8.84 -12.08 8.77
CA ASN A 155 7.75 -11.57 9.62
C ASN A 155 8.08 -10.15 10.10
N MET A 156 7.04 -9.33 10.30
CA MET A 156 7.17 -7.96 10.81
C MET A 156 7.84 -7.91 12.20
N ASP A 157 7.47 -8.82 13.11
CA ASP A 157 7.97 -8.85 14.50
C ASP A 157 9.16 -9.79 14.72
N ASP A 158 9.91 -10.13 13.66
CA ASP A 158 11.05 -11.05 13.78
C ASP A 158 12.27 -10.37 14.42
N THR A 159 12.59 -10.79 15.65
CA THR A 159 13.78 -10.32 16.37
C THR A 159 15.09 -11.02 15.96
N ILE A 160 15.01 -12.19 15.33
CA ILE A 160 16.16 -13.04 14.98
C ILE A 160 16.70 -12.64 13.62
N SER A 161 15.82 -12.54 12.63
CA SER A 161 16.12 -12.16 11.24
C SER A 161 15.32 -10.92 10.81
N PRO A 162 15.63 -9.74 11.38
CA PRO A 162 14.84 -8.55 11.13
C PRO A 162 15.02 -8.02 9.70
N TYR A 163 13.93 -7.57 9.10
CA TYR A 163 13.86 -7.08 7.73
C TYR A 163 14.38 -5.65 7.59
N HIS A 164 15.67 -5.42 7.84
CA HIS A 164 16.21 -4.06 7.95
C HIS A 164 17.35 -3.70 7.00
N ALA A 165 17.95 -4.65 6.29
CA ALA A 165 19.12 -4.38 5.46
C ALA A 165 18.77 -4.52 3.98
N TYR A 166 19.23 -3.56 3.16
CA TYR A 166 19.05 -3.54 1.71
C TYR A 166 19.28 -4.91 1.04
N SER A 167 20.41 -5.56 1.32
CA SER A 167 20.76 -6.84 0.71
C SER A 167 19.80 -7.97 1.06
N VAL A 168 19.24 -7.96 2.28
CA VAL A 168 18.20 -8.91 2.71
C VAL A 168 16.95 -8.70 1.88
N GLY A 169 16.56 -7.44 1.63
CA GLY A 169 15.42 -7.13 0.78
C GLY A 169 15.60 -7.56 -0.68
N ARG A 170 16.80 -7.34 -1.24
CA ARG A 170 17.10 -7.76 -2.60
C ARG A 170 17.02 -9.28 -2.75
N GLN A 171 17.58 -10.02 -1.81
CA GLN A 171 17.49 -11.48 -1.81
C GLN A 171 16.04 -11.95 -1.57
N SER A 172 15.34 -11.32 -0.63
CA SER A 172 13.95 -11.60 -0.33
C SER A 172 13.03 -11.41 -1.54
N TYR A 173 13.31 -10.46 -2.42
CA TYR A 173 12.58 -10.32 -3.68
C TYR A 173 12.81 -11.52 -4.60
N SER A 174 14.07 -11.89 -4.83
CA SER A 174 14.42 -13.04 -5.68
C SER A 174 13.92 -14.39 -5.15
N ASP A 175 13.75 -14.53 -3.84
CA ASP A 175 13.13 -15.71 -3.24
C ASP A 175 11.60 -15.65 -3.38
N TYR A 176 11.00 -14.49 -3.08
CA TYR A 176 9.56 -14.26 -3.19
C TYR A 176 9.03 -14.48 -4.62
N GLU A 177 9.70 -13.92 -5.63
CA GLU A 177 9.28 -14.05 -7.03
C GLU A 177 9.38 -15.49 -7.52
N ARG A 178 10.42 -16.23 -7.10
CA ARG A 178 10.58 -17.64 -7.44
C ARG A 178 9.48 -18.53 -6.84
N GLU A 179 8.97 -18.16 -5.66
CA GLU A 179 7.95 -18.94 -4.97
C GLU A 179 6.53 -18.60 -5.42
N THR A 180 6.28 -17.34 -5.77
CA THR A 180 4.93 -16.80 -5.97
C THR A 180 4.62 -16.38 -7.39
N GLU A 181 5.64 -16.18 -8.23
CA GLU A 181 5.50 -15.63 -9.59
C GLU A 181 4.62 -14.36 -9.59
N SER A 182 4.72 -13.54 -8.54
CA SER A 182 3.85 -12.38 -8.30
C SER A 182 3.93 -11.36 -9.44
N PHE A 183 5.10 -11.19 -10.05
CA PHE A 183 5.25 -10.32 -11.19
C PHE A 183 4.47 -10.85 -12.42
N GLU A 184 4.62 -12.13 -12.72
CA GLU A 184 3.98 -12.79 -13.85
C GLU A 184 2.45 -12.93 -13.65
N ASP A 185 2.00 -13.27 -12.44
CA ASP A 185 0.60 -13.56 -12.16
C ASP A 185 -0.19 -12.34 -11.70
N ASN A 186 0.32 -11.59 -10.71
CA ASN A 186 -0.42 -10.51 -10.07
C ASN A 186 -0.17 -9.17 -10.75
N PHE A 187 1.08 -8.84 -11.06
CA PHE A 187 1.41 -7.55 -11.67
C PHE A 187 0.92 -7.48 -13.12
N ARG A 188 1.21 -8.50 -13.95
CA ARG A 188 0.70 -8.53 -15.33
C ARG A 188 -0.82 -8.49 -15.40
N HIS A 189 -1.53 -9.12 -14.46
CA HIS A 189 -3.00 -9.03 -14.39
C HIS A 189 -3.50 -7.58 -14.49
N PHE A 190 -2.93 -6.68 -13.69
CA PHE A 190 -3.37 -5.28 -13.69
C PHE A 190 -2.92 -4.52 -14.93
N VAL A 191 -1.77 -4.87 -15.48
CA VAL A 191 -1.22 -4.19 -16.66
C VAL A 191 -1.95 -4.61 -17.94
N GLU A 192 -2.25 -5.90 -18.11
CA GLU A 192 -2.97 -6.44 -19.25
C GLU A 192 -4.43 -5.98 -19.30
N GLU A 193 -5.01 -5.63 -18.14
CA GLU A 193 -6.33 -5.01 -18.03
C GLU A 193 -6.34 -3.49 -18.34
N CYS A 194 -5.18 -2.88 -18.62
CA CYS A 194 -5.11 -1.49 -19.05
C CYS A 194 -5.25 -1.41 -20.57
N ASP A 195 -6.19 -0.61 -21.07
CA ASP A 195 -6.31 -0.34 -22.50
C ASP A 195 -5.10 0.47 -23.00
N ASN A 196 -4.64 1.41 -22.18
CA ASN A 196 -3.47 2.23 -22.47
C ASN A 196 -2.75 2.66 -21.19
N LEU A 197 -1.85 1.79 -20.73
CA LEU A 197 -0.97 2.04 -19.59
C LEU A 197 -0.16 3.34 -19.78
N GLN A 198 -0.44 4.36 -18.96
CA GLN A 198 0.29 5.63 -18.94
C GLN A 198 1.62 5.50 -18.18
N GLY A 199 1.64 4.78 -17.07
CA GLY A 199 2.77 4.81 -16.15
C GLY A 199 2.58 3.98 -14.90
N PHE A 200 3.63 3.96 -14.08
CA PHE A 200 3.61 3.35 -12.76
C PHE A 200 3.82 4.42 -11.68
N GLN A 201 3.00 4.35 -10.64
CA GLN A 201 3.18 5.12 -9.41
C GLN A 201 3.76 4.19 -8.34
N VAL A 202 4.90 4.54 -7.76
CA VAL A 202 5.57 3.69 -6.76
C VAL A 202 5.64 4.43 -5.44
N LEU A 203 5.05 3.86 -4.40
CA LEU A 203 5.21 4.27 -3.02
C LEU A 203 6.13 3.25 -2.35
N ALA A 204 7.33 3.67 -1.96
CA ALA A 204 8.32 2.72 -1.46
C ALA A 204 9.03 3.22 -0.20
N SER A 205 9.06 2.37 0.82
CA SER A 205 9.75 2.62 2.08
C SER A 205 11.26 2.43 1.88
N MET A 206 12.07 3.44 2.22
CA MET A 206 13.52 3.42 1.94
C MET A 206 14.41 3.23 3.19
N ASP A 207 13.81 3.14 4.37
CA ASP A 207 14.55 3.08 5.64
C ASP A 207 15.01 1.66 6.01
N ASP A 208 14.40 0.64 5.41
CA ASP A 208 14.59 -0.76 5.75
C ASP A 208 14.91 -1.61 4.50
N ALA A 209 14.74 -2.92 4.60
CA ALA A 209 15.03 -3.83 3.51
C ALA A 209 14.09 -3.64 2.28
N PHE A 210 12.94 -2.98 2.40
CA PHE A 210 12.09 -2.70 1.24
C PHE A 210 12.79 -1.84 0.18
N SER A 211 13.84 -1.08 0.54
CA SER A 211 14.71 -0.40 -0.44
C SER A 211 15.33 -1.37 -1.46
N GLY A 212 15.82 -2.53 -1.03
CA GLY A 212 16.37 -3.57 -1.92
C GLY A 212 15.29 -4.41 -2.59
N PHE A 213 14.16 -4.65 -1.91
CA PHE A 213 13.01 -5.33 -2.52
C PHE A 213 12.43 -4.51 -3.68
N THR A 214 12.31 -3.19 -3.49
CA THR A 214 11.85 -2.24 -4.50
C THR A 214 12.78 -2.23 -5.71
N GLU A 215 14.10 -2.22 -5.52
CA GLU A 215 15.05 -2.35 -6.63
C GLU A 215 14.83 -3.67 -7.40
N GLY A 216 14.54 -4.77 -6.70
CA GLY A 216 14.19 -6.06 -7.29
C GLY A 216 13.02 -5.95 -8.26
N LEU A 217 11.89 -5.52 -7.73
CA LEU A 217 10.65 -5.37 -8.49
C LEU A 217 10.79 -4.39 -9.65
N LEU A 218 11.46 -3.25 -9.46
CA LEU A 218 11.61 -2.25 -10.51
C LEU A 218 12.55 -2.68 -11.64
N HIS A 219 13.46 -3.62 -11.40
CA HIS A 219 14.22 -4.23 -12.49
C HIS A 219 13.30 -5.01 -13.41
N ASP A 220 12.44 -5.87 -12.87
CA ASP A 220 11.53 -6.68 -13.67
C ASP A 220 10.49 -5.80 -14.39
N VAL A 221 9.96 -4.77 -13.72
CA VAL A 221 9.11 -3.75 -14.36
C VAL A 221 9.84 -3.07 -15.52
N ARG A 222 11.12 -2.72 -15.36
CA ARG A 222 11.88 -1.99 -16.38
C ARG A 222 12.32 -2.89 -17.54
N ASP A 223 12.56 -4.17 -17.30
CA ASP A 223 12.89 -5.16 -18.31
C ASP A 223 11.70 -5.38 -19.27
N GLU A 224 10.47 -5.42 -18.75
CA GLU A 224 9.26 -5.58 -19.57
C GLU A 224 8.74 -4.24 -20.12
N PHE A 225 8.72 -3.20 -19.29
CA PHE A 225 8.15 -1.88 -19.62
C PHE A 225 9.23 -0.80 -19.75
N ALA A 226 10.22 -1.03 -20.61
CA ALA A 226 11.41 -0.19 -20.77
C ALA A 226 11.14 1.31 -21.01
N LYS A 227 10.04 1.65 -21.69
CA LYS A 227 9.69 3.04 -22.07
C LYS A 227 8.64 3.69 -21.18
N THR A 228 7.99 2.92 -20.31
CA THR A 228 6.86 3.40 -19.52
C THR A 228 7.35 4.25 -18.34
N PRO A 229 6.83 5.47 -18.15
CA PRO A 229 7.24 6.32 -17.03
C PRO A 229 7.03 5.65 -15.66
N ILE A 230 8.02 5.77 -14.78
CA ILE A 230 7.92 5.35 -13.38
C ILE A 230 8.13 6.57 -12.49
N LEU A 231 7.09 6.94 -11.73
CA LEU A 231 7.13 7.99 -10.73
C LEU A 231 7.26 7.36 -9.33
N CYS A 232 8.45 7.47 -8.74
CA CYS A 232 8.75 6.84 -7.46
C CYS A 232 8.79 7.86 -6.34
N TYR A 233 7.85 7.74 -5.40
CA TYR A 233 7.83 8.43 -4.13
C TYR A 233 8.58 7.59 -3.09
N SER A 234 9.78 8.04 -2.77
CA SER A 234 10.65 7.40 -1.79
C SER A 234 10.29 7.91 -0.40
N LEU A 235 9.65 7.08 0.41
CA LEU A 235 9.11 7.45 1.72
C LEU A 235 10.13 7.11 2.82
N GLN A 236 10.46 8.12 3.63
CA GLN A 236 11.52 8.07 4.63
C GLN A 236 11.04 8.67 5.95
N SER A 237 11.44 8.11 7.08
CA SER A 237 11.16 8.69 8.39
C SER A 237 12.16 9.81 8.72
N SER A 238 11.65 10.97 9.14
CA SER A 238 12.50 12.00 9.76
C SER A 238 13.02 11.58 11.14
N SER A 239 12.34 10.65 11.81
CA SER A 239 12.77 10.10 13.10
C SER A 239 13.70 8.92 12.85
N LEU A 240 14.98 9.10 13.16
CA LEU A 240 15.99 8.06 13.04
C LEU A 240 16.12 7.27 14.36
N PRO A 241 16.49 5.98 14.31
CA PRO A 241 16.74 5.17 15.50
C PRO A 241 17.79 5.82 16.42
N THR A 242 17.70 5.65 17.74
CA THR A 242 18.72 6.20 18.66
C THR A 242 20.07 5.49 18.53
N GLN A 243 20.07 4.19 18.26
CA GLN A 243 21.28 3.38 18.16
C GLN A 243 22.07 3.68 16.88
N GLU A 244 23.34 4.06 17.02
CA GLU A 244 24.21 4.44 15.88
C GLU A 244 24.30 3.39 14.77
N ARG A 245 24.42 2.11 15.14
CA ARG A 245 24.43 1.02 14.14
C ARG A 245 23.14 0.97 13.32
N ALA A 246 22.00 1.24 13.94
CA ALA A 246 20.72 1.29 13.25
C ALA A 246 20.60 2.54 12.36
N LYS A 247 21.08 3.70 12.84
CA LYS A 247 21.17 4.92 12.02
C LYS A 247 22.01 4.72 10.77
N HIS A 248 23.21 4.16 10.91
CA HIS A 248 24.09 3.88 9.77
C HIS A 248 23.46 2.92 8.77
N ARG A 249 22.72 1.92 9.25
CA ARG A 249 22.00 0.99 8.37
C ARG A 249 20.90 1.70 7.59
N VAL A 250 20.08 2.54 8.23
CA VAL A 250 19.06 3.35 7.55
C VAL A 250 19.71 4.26 6.49
N ALA A 251 20.82 4.93 6.84
CA ALA A 251 21.57 5.76 5.89
C ALA A 251 22.10 4.95 4.69
N LEU A 252 22.60 3.73 4.93
CA LEU A 252 23.05 2.83 3.86
C LEU A 252 21.88 2.37 2.97
N ASN A 253 20.74 2.00 3.55
CA ASN A 253 19.54 1.61 2.80
C ASN A 253 19.09 2.74 1.88
N ARG A 254 19.01 3.97 2.41
CA ARG A 254 18.66 5.17 1.62
C ARG A 254 19.68 5.43 0.50
N ALA A 255 20.97 5.37 0.82
CA ALA A 255 22.03 5.62 -0.18
C ALA A 255 22.02 4.57 -1.29
N LEU A 256 21.90 3.29 -0.95
CA LEU A 256 21.80 2.19 -1.93
C LEU A 256 20.50 2.29 -2.73
N GLY A 257 19.37 2.55 -2.07
CA GLY A 257 18.07 2.77 -2.71
C GLY A 257 18.15 3.89 -3.74
N ILE A 258 18.67 5.07 -3.38
CA ILE A 258 18.87 6.17 -4.32
C ILE A 258 19.79 5.75 -5.47
N ALA A 259 20.97 5.20 -5.17
CA ALA A 259 21.97 4.89 -6.19
C ALA A 259 21.52 3.81 -7.18
N ARG A 260 20.59 2.93 -6.80
CA ARG A 260 20.14 1.81 -7.63
C ARG A 260 18.78 2.04 -8.28
N ILE A 261 17.84 2.66 -7.57
CA ILE A 261 16.48 2.89 -8.07
C ILE A 261 16.42 4.09 -9.02
N LEU A 262 17.32 5.07 -8.87
CA LEU A 262 17.31 6.28 -9.71
C LEU A 262 17.42 5.97 -11.21
N ASP A 263 18.21 4.97 -11.59
CA ASP A 263 18.37 4.56 -13.00
C ASP A 263 17.15 3.78 -13.54
N LEU A 264 16.28 3.26 -12.66
CA LEU A 264 15.07 2.53 -13.01
C LEU A 264 13.86 3.46 -13.13
N CYS A 265 13.87 4.60 -12.44
CA CYS A 265 12.75 5.52 -12.38
C CYS A 265 12.89 6.69 -13.36
N SER A 266 11.76 7.19 -13.85
CA SER A 266 11.71 8.43 -14.63
C SER A 266 11.80 9.66 -13.74
N SER A 267 11.26 9.56 -12.52
CA SER A 267 11.43 10.55 -11.47
C SER A 267 11.49 9.87 -10.11
N TYR A 268 12.44 10.31 -9.29
CA TYR A 268 12.65 9.85 -7.93
C TYR A 268 12.44 11.01 -6.97
N ILE A 269 11.38 10.94 -6.16
CA ILE A 269 10.93 12.03 -5.29
C ILE A 269 11.11 11.59 -3.83
N PRO A 270 12.16 12.07 -3.13
CA PRO A 270 12.33 11.76 -1.73
C PRO A 270 11.37 12.58 -0.86
N LEU A 271 10.56 11.88 -0.07
CA LEU A 271 9.59 12.43 0.86
C LEU A 271 9.91 11.96 2.28
N TYR A 272 9.95 12.90 3.21
CA TYR A 272 10.26 12.66 4.61
C TYR A 272 9.03 12.90 5.48
N THR A 273 8.75 12.01 6.43
CA THR A 273 7.68 12.23 7.41
C THR A 273 7.86 13.58 8.11
N PRO A 274 6.79 14.35 8.33
CA PRO A 274 6.92 15.66 8.96
C PRO A 274 7.38 15.51 10.42
N SER A 275 8.30 16.37 10.83
CA SER A 275 8.71 16.49 12.23
C SER A 275 8.02 17.68 12.87
N ALA A 276 7.96 17.69 14.21
CA ALA A 276 7.36 18.81 14.94
C ALA A 276 8.07 20.15 14.64
N SER A 277 9.38 20.15 14.40
CA SER A 277 10.11 21.35 13.98
C SER A 277 9.73 21.76 12.56
N HIS A 278 9.61 20.81 11.61
CA HIS A 278 9.18 21.10 10.25
C HIS A 278 7.78 21.73 10.21
N ILE A 279 6.83 21.20 10.98
CA ILE A 279 5.45 21.74 11.03
C ILE A 279 5.40 23.14 11.65
N ARG A 280 6.21 23.41 12.68
CA ARG A 280 6.33 24.77 13.23
C ARG A 280 6.91 25.74 12.21
N ASN A 281 7.94 25.31 11.48
CA ASN A 281 8.63 26.16 10.52
C ASN A 281 7.82 26.38 9.22
N SER A 282 6.86 25.51 8.89
CA SER A 282 6.01 25.65 7.71
C SER A 282 4.83 26.61 7.89
N GLY A 283 4.61 27.12 9.11
CA GLY A 283 3.44 27.94 9.43
C GLY A 283 2.13 27.16 9.58
N LEU A 284 2.16 25.84 9.39
CA LEU A 284 0.99 24.97 9.53
C LEU A 284 0.61 24.68 10.99
N SER A 285 1.50 24.98 11.94
CA SER A 285 1.30 24.67 13.37
C SER A 285 0.10 25.34 14.02
N ASN A 286 -0.52 26.33 13.38
CA ASN A 286 -1.76 26.95 13.88
C ASN A 286 -3.03 26.21 13.43
N TYR A 287 -2.92 25.33 12.43
CA TYR A 287 -4.05 24.67 11.78
C TYR A 287 -4.04 23.16 11.99
N ILE A 288 -2.85 22.55 12.04
CA ILE A 288 -2.69 21.11 12.21
C ILE A 288 -1.78 20.80 13.41
N HIS A 289 -2.17 19.78 14.18
CA HIS A 289 -1.45 19.33 15.37
C HIS A 289 -1.21 17.81 15.32
N PRO A 290 -0.49 17.29 14.30
CA PRO A 290 -0.30 15.86 14.15
C PRO A 290 0.63 15.30 15.23
N ASN A 291 0.35 14.08 15.69
CA ASN A 291 1.31 13.32 16.46
C ASN A 291 2.45 12.84 15.53
N CYS A 292 3.58 13.55 15.55
CA CYS A 292 4.72 13.27 14.66
C CYS A 292 5.44 11.94 14.96
N ASN A 293 5.07 11.25 16.05
CA ASN A 293 5.56 9.91 16.36
C ASN A 293 4.61 8.81 15.82
N SER A 294 3.40 9.18 15.38
CA SER A 294 2.43 8.24 14.82
C SER A 294 2.60 8.17 13.30
N MET A 295 2.78 6.95 12.78
CA MET A 295 2.77 6.71 11.33
C MET A 295 1.43 7.11 10.72
N TYR A 296 0.32 6.90 11.45
CA TYR A 296 -1.02 7.29 10.99
C TYR A 296 -1.11 8.78 10.64
N HIS A 297 -0.65 9.69 11.51
CA HIS A 297 -0.73 11.13 11.26
C HIS A 297 0.32 11.61 10.23
N THR A 298 1.54 11.09 10.34
CA THR A 298 2.64 11.55 9.48
C THR A 298 2.44 11.11 8.03
N SER A 299 1.90 9.91 7.80
CA SER A 299 1.56 9.41 6.47
C SER A 299 0.37 10.14 5.85
N ALA A 300 -0.60 10.61 6.64
CA ALA A 300 -1.72 11.42 6.14
C ALA A 300 -1.22 12.68 5.42
N ILE A 301 -0.26 13.39 6.02
CA ILE A 301 0.32 14.61 5.42
C ILE A 301 1.08 14.30 4.13
N LEU A 302 1.83 13.20 4.10
CA LEU A 302 2.52 12.75 2.88
C LEU A 302 1.53 12.36 1.79
N SER A 303 0.46 11.66 2.16
CA SER A 303 -0.62 11.27 1.26
C SER A 303 -1.29 12.49 0.64
N SER A 304 -1.65 13.51 1.43
CA SER A 304 -2.24 14.75 0.91
C SER A 304 -1.33 15.43 -0.13
N ALA A 305 -0.01 15.44 0.08
CA ALA A 305 0.92 16.00 -0.90
C ALA A 305 0.96 15.18 -2.20
N ILE A 306 0.95 13.84 -2.10
CA ILE A 306 0.93 12.93 -3.26
C ILE A 306 -0.39 13.06 -4.02
N GLU A 307 -1.52 13.11 -3.30
CA GLU A 307 -2.85 13.37 -3.82
C GLU A 307 -2.84 14.65 -4.66
N THR A 308 -2.40 15.77 -4.08
CA THR A 308 -2.46 17.07 -4.77
C THR A 308 -1.58 17.11 -6.01
N ILE A 309 -0.40 16.48 -5.98
CA ILE A 309 0.48 16.39 -7.17
C ILE A 309 -0.15 15.51 -8.25
N SER A 310 -0.83 14.44 -7.85
CA SER A 310 -1.42 13.47 -8.78
C SER A 310 -2.71 13.94 -9.45
N LEU A 311 -3.38 14.96 -8.93
CA LEU A 311 -4.54 15.59 -9.58
C LEU A 311 -4.26 16.03 -11.02
N SER A 312 -3.01 16.39 -11.34
CA SER A 312 -2.66 16.87 -12.69
C SER A 312 -2.75 15.82 -13.79
N PHE A 313 -2.70 14.53 -13.42
CA PHE A 313 -2.79 13.41 -14.35
C PHE A 313 -4.00 12.52 -14.08
N ARG A 314 -4.90 12.97 -13.21
CA ARG A 314 -6.19 12.36 -12.89
C ARG A 314 -7.32 13.27 -13.33
#